data_AF-A0A4Q6I7K8-F1
#
_entry.id   AF-A0A4Q6I7K8-F1
#
_cell.length_a   1.000
_cell.length_b   1.000
_cell.length_c   1.000
_cell.angle_alpha   90.00
_cell.angle_beta   90.00
_cell.angle_gamma   90.00
#
_symmetry.space_group_name_H-M   'P 1'
#
loop_
_entity.id
_entity.type
_entity.pdbx_description
1 polymer ?
#
loop_
_entity_poly.entity_id
_entity_poly.type
_entity_poly.pdbx_seq_one_letter_code
_entity_poly.pdbx_strand_id
1 'polypeptide(L)'
;RTHPNALPADTAHTPDARGAGRHETADTAHAAARPTTVDRYYTGWHHFRQHHGREPDASELATHLAELGILGRNGKTIKPRTLARYLLSFRIYTTWALHRAHTSRPNPDHIAHDLAQAGITGQYNKPLRAADLQKHHTDFERRWHALDQPHNHEFEQPPQETHPR
;
A
#
# COMPACT_ATOMS: atom_id res chain seq x y z
N ARG A 1 -46.16 -44.91 -56.94
CA ARG A 1 -45.78 -43.59 -57.50
C ARG A 1 -44.28 -43.46 -57.35
N THR A 2 -43.62 -43.10 -58.44
CA THR A 2 -42.19 -43.23 -58.71
C THR A 2 -41.42 -41.95 -58.36
N HIS A 3 -40.18 -42.12 -57.88
CA HIS A 3 -39.02 -41.19 -57.92
C HIS A 3 -38.98 -39.94 -57.01
N PRO A 4 -37.80 -39.32 -56.75
CA PRO A 4 -36.49 -39.94 -56.40
C PRO A 4 -35.60 -39.11 -55.42
N ASN A 5 -34.54 -39.75 -54.91
CA ASN A 5 -33.12 -39.34 -54.89
C ASN A 5 -32.71 -37.87 -54.61
N ALA A 6 -31.95 -37.64 -53.54
CA ALA A 6 -30.63 -36.96 -53.57
C ALA A 6 -29.99 -36.89 -52.15
N LEU A 7 -28.91 -37.67 -51.95
CA LEU A 7 -27.77 -37.36 -51.06
C LEU A 7 -26.67 -36.71 -51.94
N PRO A 8 -25.46 -36.30 -51.45
CA PRO A 8 -24.94 -35.98 -50.11
C PRO A 8 -24.08 -34.66 -50.09
N ALA A 9 -23.59 -34.23 -48.92
CA ALA A 9 -22.31 -33.51 -48.72
C ALA A 9 -22.05 -33.42 -47.21
N ASP A 10 -21.06 -34.11 -46.64
CA ASP A 10 -19.61 -33.81 -46.62
C ASP A 10 -19.25 -33.32 -45.19
N THR A 11 -18.78 -34.22 -44.32
CA THR A 11 -17.38 -34.52 -44.01
C THR A 11 -16.75 -33.61 -42.94
N ALA A 12 -16.55 -34.22 -41.76
CA ALA A 12 -15.46 -34.04 -40.79
C ALA A 12 -15.17 -32.67 -40.14
N HIS A 13 -15.29 -32.63 -38.80
CA HIS A 13 -14.12 -32.41 -37.92
C HIS A 13 -14.41 -32.79 -36.45
N THR A 14 -13.74 -33.83 -35.97
CA THR A 14 -13.34 -34.06 -34.56
C THR A 14 -11.89 -33.56 -34.45
N PRO A 15 -11.27 -33.23 -33.29
CA PRO A 15 -11.72 -32.94 -31.91
C PRO A 15 -11.27 -31.53 -31.43
N ASP A 16 -11.70 -31.06 -30.26
CA ASP A 16 -10.80 -30.26 -29.42
C ASP A 16 -10.96 -30.64 -27.94
N ALA A 17 -9.85 -31.15 -27.41
CA ALA A 17 -9.60 -31.30 -25.99
C ALA A 17 -8.75 -30.11 -25.55
N ARG A 18 -9.30 -29.20 -24.74
CA ARG A 18 -8.59 -28.23 -23.87
C ARG A 18 -9.63 -27.41 -23.09
N GLY A 19 -9.54 -27.14 -21.79
CA GLY A 19 -8.66 -27.64 -20.75
C GLY A 19 -9.55 -28.01 -19.56
N ALA A 20 -9.23 -29.09 -18.85
CA ALA A 20 -8.30 -28.96 -17.73
C ALA A 20 -8.68 -27.76 -16.87
N GLY A 21 -9.70 -27.96 -16.03
CA GLY A 21 -9.82 -27.26 -14.77
C GLY A 21 -8.48 -27.37 -14.05
N ARG A 22 -7.70 -26.31 -14.14
CA ARG A 22 -6.44 -26.15 -13.46
C ARG A 22 -6.54 -24.84 -12.70
N HIS A 23 -6.78 -24.99 -11.40
CA HIS A 23 -6.26 -24.11 -10.36
C HIS A 23 -6.26 -22.62 -10.69
N GLU A 24 -7.32 -21.93 -10.29
CA GLU A 24 -7.08 -20.68 -9.54
C GLU A 24 -7.69 -20.89 -8.16
N THR A 25 -7.05 -21.83 -7.45
CA THR A 25 -6.95 -21.76 -5.99
C THR A 25 -6.79 -20.30 -5.62
N ALA A 26 -7.77 -19.75 -4.92
CA ALA A 26 -7.63 -18.85 -3.76
C ALA A 26 -6.23 -18.28 -3.50
N ASP A 27 -5.61 -17.65 -4.50
CA ASP A 27 -4.36 -16.90 -4.46
C ASP A 27 -4.66 -15.44 -4.14
N THR A 28 -5.73 -15.22 -3.36
CA THR A 28 -5.90 -14.01 -2.55
C THR A 28 -5.24 -14.23 -1.19
N ALA A 29 -4.20 -15.06 -1.15
CA ALA A 29 -3.25 -15.11 -0.06
C ALA A 29 -2.37 -13.87 -0.15
N HIS A 30 -2.86 -12.76 0.42
CA HIS A 30 -2.03 -11.77 1.09
C HIS A 30 -0.75 -11.38 0.31
N ALA A 31 -0.86 -11.10 -0.99
CA ALA A 31 0.26 -10.61 -1.77
C ALA A 31 0.75 -9.32 -1.10
N ALA A 32 1.91 -9.42 -0.44
CA ALA A 32 2.59 -8.36 0.29
C ALA A 32 2.56 -7.08 -0.55
N ALA A 33 1.66 -6.16 -0.19
CA ALA A 33 1.44 -4.97 -0.98
C ALA A 33 2.71 -4.11 -0.89
N ARG A 34 3.50 -4.10 -1.98
CA ARG A 34 4.73 -3.32 -2.03
C ARG A 34 4.44 -1.87 -1.62
N PRO A 35 5.24 -1.28 -0.72
CA PRO A 35 4.99 0.07 -0.23
C PRO A 35 4.98 1.06 -1.39
N THR A 36 3.93 1.88 -1.44
CA THR A 36 3.80 2.90 -2.47
C THR A 36 4.84 3.99 -2.26
N THR A 37 5.02 4.86 -3.25
CA THR A 37 5.87 6.06 -3.11
C THR A 37 5.46 6.92 -1.91
N VAL A 38 4.15 7.07 -1.66
CA VAL A 38 3.66 7.86 -0.52
C VAL A 38 3.96 7.17 0.81
N ASP A 39 3.93 5.83 0.84
CA ASP A 39 4.28 5.06 2.04
C ASP A 39 5.78 5.20 2.36
N ARG A 40 6.66 5.23 1.34
CA ARG A 40 8.09 5.57 1.54
C ARG A 40 8.29 6.98 2.11
N TYR A 41 7.52 7.96 1.64
CA TYR A 41 7.57 9.32 2.19
C TYR A 41 7.12 9.34 3.65
N TYR A 42 6.09 8.57 3.99
CA TYR A 42 5.63 8.40 5.37
C TYR A 42 6.72 7.77 6.24
N THR A 43 7.39 6.71 5.79
CA THR A 43 8.50 6.08 6.52
C THR A 43 9.61 7.08 6.82
N GLY A 44 10.01 7.90 5.84
CA GLY A 44 11.01 8.94 6.06
C GLY A 44 10.55 10.02 7.04
N TRP A 45 9.29 10.45 6.96
CA TRP A 45 8.71 11.40 7.91
C TRP A 45 8.64 10.82 9.33
N HIS A 46 8.25 9.56 9.47
CA HIS A 46 8.18 8.85 10.74
C HIS A 46 9.57 8.69 11.36
N HIS A 47 10.56 8.27 10.55
CA HIS A 47 11.96 8.19 10.95
C HIS A 47 12.48 9.56 11.43
N PHE A 48 12.23 10.64 10.70
CA PHE A 48 12.63 11.98 11.13
C PHE A 48 12.06 12.32 12.52
N ARG A 49 10.78 12.05 12.74
CA ARG A 49 10.13 12.30 14.04
C ARG A 49 10.73 11.48 15.17
N GLN A 50 11.06 10.21 14.93
CA GLN A 50 11.71 9.34 15.92
C GLN A 50 13.10 9.86 16.30
N HIS A 51 13.88 10.35 15.34
CA HIS A 51 15.23 10.83 15.56
C HIS A 51 15.31 12.24 16.17
N HIS A 52 14.42 13.15 15.74
CA HIS A 52 14.49 14.57 16.13
C HIS A 52 13.46 14.96 17.21
N GLY A 53 12.50 14.09 17.54
CA GLY A 53 11.46 14.39 18.53
C GLY A 53 10.47 15.49 18.12
N ARG A 54 10.55 16.00 16.89
CA ARG A 54 9.66 17.04 16.35
C ARG A 54 9.22 16.70 14.94
N GLU A 55 8.20 17.40 14.47
CA GLU A 55 7.76 17.28 13.08
C GLU A 55 8.69 18.04 12.13
N PRO A 56 9.08 17.45 10.98
CA PRO A 56 9.79 18.19 9.94
C PRO A 56 8.83 19.11 9.20
N ASP A 57 9.33 20.25 8.73
CA ASP A 57 8.68 20.97 7.65
C ASP A 57 8.87 20.24 6.30
N ALA A 58 8.23 20.74 5.25
CA ALA A 58 8.27 20.09 3.94
C ALA A 58 9.66 20.11 3.27
N SER A 59 10.50 21.08 3.59
CA SER A 59 11.87 21.20 3.07
C SER A 59 12.81 20.28 3.83
N GLU A 60 12.69 20.23 5.15
CA GLU A 60 13.43 19.30 6.00
C GLU A 60 13.12 17.85 5.64
N LEU A 61 11.83 17.54 5.41
CA LEU A 61 11.44 16.22 4.94
C LEU A 61 12.03 15.91 3.56
N ALA A 62 12.08 16.87 2.63
CA ALA A 62 12.68 16.66 1.32
C ALA A 62 14.17 16.30 1.42
N THR A 63 14.91 17.02 2.26
CA THR A 63 16.33 16.78 2.53
C THR A 63 16.53 15.41 3.17
N HIS A 64 15.78 15.10 4.23
CA HIS A 64 15.85 13.82 4.94
C HIS A 64 15.54 12.63 4.03
N LEU A 65 14.53 12.76 3.16
CA LEU A 65 14.22 11.71 2.18
C LEU A 65 15.38 11.50 1.19
N ALA A 66 16.09 12.56 0.80
CA ALA A 66 17.24 12.45 -0.09
C ALA A 66 18.42 11.73 0.60
N GLU A 67 18.66 12.02 1.88
CA GLU A 67 19.68 11.36 2.71
C GLU A 67 19.40 9.86 2.86
N LEU A 68 18.12 9.48 2.96
CA LEU A 68 17.67 8.08 2.95
C LEU A 68 17.66 7.42 1.56
N GLY A 69 18.07 8.14 0.50
CA GLY A 69 18.03 7.63 -0.88
C GLY A 69 16.61 7.53 -1.48
N ILE A 70 15.60 8.09 -0.81
CA ILE A 70 14.21 8.11 -1.28
C ILE A 70 14.02 9.30 -2.22
N LEU A 71 14.31 9.05 -3.50
CA LEU A 71 14.27 10.04 -4.56
C LEU A 71 12.96 9.99 -5.35
N GLY A 72 12.61 11.12 -5.95
CA GLY A 72 11.49 11.25 -6.88
C GLY A 72 11.79 10.70 -8.27
N ARG A 73 10.89 10.99 -9.22
CA ARG A 73 11.04 10.57 -10.61
C ARG A 73 12.36 11.10 -11.19
N ASN A 74 13.12 10.22 -11.83
CA ASN A 74 14.44 10.48 -12.42
C ASN A 74 15.59 10.73 -11.41
N GLY A 75 15.48 10.20 -10.18
CA GLY A 75 16.54 10.34 -9.17
C GLY A 75 16.69 11.76 -8.62
N LYS A 76 15.67 12.61 -8.79
CA LYS A 76 15.69 13.99 -8.27
C LYS A 76 15.10 14.05 -6.87
N THR A 77 15.56 15.00 -6.08
CA THR A 77 14.96 15.34 -4.79
C THR A 77 13.47 15.66 -4.95
N ILE A 78 12.67 15.21 -3.98
CA ILE A 78 11.24 15.45 -4.01
C ILE A 78 10.97 16.91 -3.65
N LYS A 79 10.09 17.56 -4.40
CA LYS A 79 9.79 18.98 -4.15
C LYS A 79 9.08 19.15 -2.80
N PRO A 80 9.49 20.11 -1.95
CA PRO A 80 8.82 20.41 -0.68
C PRO A 80 7.31 20.65 -0.86
N ARG A 81 6.91 21.40 -1.90
CA ARG A 81 5.49 21.66 -2.20
C ARG A 81 4.68 20.37 -2.40
N THR A 82 5.29 19.31 -2.94
CA THR A 82 4.63 18.01 -3.09
C THR A 82 4.45 17.35 -1.72
N LEU A 83 5.48 17.36 -0.88
CA LEU A 83 5.47 16.75 0.45
C LEU A 83 4.52 17.46 1.42
N ALA A 84 4.43 18.79 1.34
CA ALA A 84 3.52 19.59 2.16
C ALA A 84 2.05 19.13 2.07
N ARG A 85 1.64 18.61 0.91
CA ARG A 85 0.27 18.09 0.69
C ARG A 85 0.01 16.79 1.47
N TYR A 86 1.05 16.06 1.84
CA TYR A 86 0.95 14.77 2.52
C TYR A 86 1.13 14.87 4.04
N LEU A 87 1.75 15.93 4.56
CA LEU A 87 2.01 16.08 6.00
C LEU A 87 0.74 15.93 6.86
N LEU A 88 -0.36 16.57 6.45
CA LEU A 88 -1.63 16.41 7.15
C LEU A 88 -2.11 14.95 7.15
N SER A 89 -2.04 14.28 5.98
CA SER A 89 -2.42 12.86 5.87
C SER A 89 -1.53 11.96 6.76
N PHE A 90 -0.25 12.29 6.93
CA PHE A 90 0.66 11.54 7.80
C PHE A 90 0.31 11.70 9.28
N ARG A 91 -0.06 12.91 9.71
CA ARG A 91 -0.55 13.16 11.08
C ARG A 91 -1.83 12.36 11.37
N ILE A 92 -2.78 12.40 10.42
CA ILE A 92 -4.03 11.67 10.53
C ILE A 92 -3.76 10.16 10.60
N TYR A 93 -2.96 9.63 9.68
CA TYR A 93 -2.61 8.21 9.65
C TYR A 93 -1.91 7.77 10.94
N THR A 94 -0.98 8.57 11.48
CA THR A 94 -0.27 8.21 12.72
C THR A 94 -1.24 8.10 13.90
N THR A 95 -2.19 9.03 14.00
CA THR A 95 -3.20 8.96 15.07
C THR A 95 -4.10 7.75 14.87
N TRP A 96 -4.56 7.50 13.65
CA TRP A 96 -5.33 6.28 13.33
C TRP A 96 -4.55 4.99 13.63
N ALA A 97 -3.26 4.94 13.30
CA ALA A 97 -2.38 3.79 13.49
C ALA A 97 -2.18 3.47 14.98
N LEU A 98 -2.08 4.50 15.84
CA LEU A 98 -2.05 4.31 17.30
C LEU A 98 -3.34 3.65 17.81
N HIS A 99 -4.51 4.09 17.35
CA HIS A 99 -5.78 3.42 17.69
C HIS A 99 -5.82 1.99 17.15
N ARG A 100 -5.38 1.78 15.90
CA ARG A 100 -5.38 0.47 15.24
C ARG A 100 -4.49 -0.57 15.94
N ALA A 101 -3.41 -0.13 16.60
CA ALA A 101 -2.54 -0.98 17.40
C ALA A 101 -3.23 -1.59 18.63
N HIS A 102 -4.25 -0.91 19.17
CA HIS A 102 -4.99 -1.35 20.36
C HIS A 102 -6.37 -1.95 20.03
N THR A 103 -6.91 -1.66 18.85
CA THR A 103 -8.21 -2.18 18.41
C THR A 103 -8.25 -2.48 16.92
N SER A 104 -8.89 -3.60 16.55
CA SER A 104 -9.12 -3.95 15.15
C SER A 104 -10.12 -3.04 14.44
N ARG A 105 -10.90 -2.24 15.18
CA ARG A 105 -11.91 -1.33 14.63
C ARG A 105 -11.76 0.04 15.29
N PRO A 106 -10.80 0.86 14.84
CA PRO A 106 -10.60 2.19 15.40
C PRO A 106 -11.85 3.07 15.19
N ASN A 107 -12.33 3.69 16.26
CA ASN A 107 -13.50 4.57 16.20
C ASN A 107 -13.11 5.91 15.57
N PRO A 108 -13.66 6.30 14.40
CA PRO A 108 -13.30 7.53 13.73
C PRO A 108 -13.66 8.78 14.54
N ASP A 109 -14.67 8.75 15.40
CA ASP A 109 -15.01 9.88 16.27
C ASP A 109 -13.94 10.12 17.34
N HIS A 110 -13.39 9.05 17.92
CA HIS A 110 -12.29 9.16 18.89
C HIS A 110 -11.02 9.68 18.22
N ILE A 111 -10.70 9.18 17.02
CA ILE A 111 -9.54 9.69 16.26
C ILE A 111 -9.71 11.17 15.91
N ALA A 112 -10.91 11.58 15.47
CA ALA A 112 -11.20 12.99 15.18
C ALA A 112 -11.06 13.87 16.43
N HIS A 113 -11.52 13.38 17.58
CA HIS A 113 -11.34 14.05 18.87
C HIS A 113 -9.86 14.23 19.22
N ASP A 114 -9.07 13.16 19.14
CA ASP A 114 -7.64 13.20 19.47
C ASP A 114 -6.85 14.12 18.53
N LEU A 115 -7.19 14.12 17.23
CA LEU A 115 -6.63 15.06 16.26
C LEU A 115 -6.94 16.51 16.64
N ALA A 116 -8.16 16.80 17.07
CA ALA A 116 -8.54 18.13 17.52
C ALA A 116 -7.82 18.55 18.81
N GLN A 117 -7.66 17.63 19.77
CA GLN A 117 -6.88 17.87 21.00
C GLN A 117 -5.39 18.16 20.69
N ALA A 118 -4.84 17.50 19.66
CA ALA A 118 -3.49 17.75 19.17
C ALA A 118 -3.37 19.03 18.30
N GLY A 119 -4.44 19.81 18.12
CA GLY A 119 -4.46 21.01 17.29
C GLY A 119 -4.35 20.73 15.78
N ILE A 120 -4.59 19.49 15.35
CA ILE A 120 -4.50 19.07 13.95
C ILE A 120 -5.84 19.34 13.27
N THR A 121 -5.86 20.35 12.42
CA THR A 121 -7.03 20.73 11.62
C THR A 121 -6.83 20.45 10.14
N GLY A 122 -7.94 20.29 9.41
CA GLY A 122 -7.96 20.21 7.97
C GLY A 122 -7.75 21.55 7.26
N GLN A 123 -8.04 21.57 5.96
CA GLN A 123 -7.92 22.77 5.14
C GLN A 123 -8.77 23.93 5.71
N TYR A 124 -8.20 25.13 5.72
CA TYR A 124 -8.82 26.35 6.27
C TYR A 124 -9.15 26.24 7.77
N ASN A 125 -8.32 25.55 8.56
CA ASN A 125 -8.51 25.32 10.00
C ASN A 125 -9.85 24.64 10.35
N LYS A 126 -10.41 23.88 9.41
CA LYS A 126 -11.65 23.15 9.65
C LYS A 126 -11.39 21.94 10.55
N PRO A 127 -12.24 21.67 11.54
CA PRO A 127 -12.14 20.45 12.34
C PRO A 127 -12.25 19.23 11.43
N LEU A 128 -11.36 18.26 11.62
CA LEU A 128 -11.46 16.97 10.95
C LEU A 128 -12.65 16.21 11.54
N ARG A 129 -13.52 15.69 10.67
CA ARG A 129 -14.70 14.92 11.09
C ARG A 129 -14.50 13.44 10.80
N ALA A 130 -15.26 12.59 11.49
CA ALA A 130 -15.27 11.14 11.23
C ALA A 130 -15.50 10.79 9.75
N ALA A 131 -16.39 11.53 9.07
CA ALA A 131 -16.66 11.36 7.65
C ALA A 131 -15.45 11.66 6.74
N ASP A 132 -14.53 12.54 7.16
CA ASP A 132 -13.30 12.82 6.41
C ASP A 132 -12.27 11.72 6.62
N LEU A 133 -12.23 11.12 7.81
CA LEU A 133 -11.37 9.98 8.12
C LEU A 133 -11.80 8.72 7.38
N GLN A 134 -13.11 8.48 7.25
CA GLN A 134 -13.65 7.33 6.52
C GLN A 134 -13.20 7.29 5.06
N LYS A 135 -13.02 8.45 4.41
CA LYS A 135 -12.49 8.53 3.03
C LYS A 135 -11.08 7.96 2.90
N HIS A 136 -10.31 7.97 3.98
CA HIS A 136 -8.93 7.47 4.01
C HIS A 136 -8.81 6.04 4.54
N HIS A 137 -9.90 5.42 5.00
CA HIS A 137 -9.86 4.13 5.70
C HIS A 137 -9.17 3.04 4.88
N THR A 138 -9.55 2.87 3.62
CA THR A 138 -8.94 1.87 2.72
C THR A 138 -7.45 2.12 2.49
N ASP A 139 -7.06 3.39 2.34
CA ASP A 139 -5.66 3.75 2.18
C ASP A 139 -4.84 3.51 3.44
N PHE A 140 -5.43 3.72 4.61
CA PHE A 140 -4.79 3.52 5.91
C PHE A 140 -4.60 2.04 6.23
N GLU A 141 -5.62 1.22 6.02
CA GLU A 141 -5.50 -0.24 6.18
C GLU A 141 -4.46 -0.81 5.22
N ARG A 142 -4.47 -0.39 3.94
CA ARG A 142 -3.42 -0.79 2.98
C ARG A 142 -2.03 -0.38 3.50
N ARG A 143 -1.86 0.87 3.94
CA ARG A 143 -0.57 1.35 4.46
C ARG A 143 -0.16 0.58 5.72
N TRP A 144 -1.09 0.30 6.63
CA TRP A 144 -0.83 -0.53 7.81
C TRP A 144 -0.25 -1.88 7.39
N HIS A 145 -0.93 -2.62 6.53
CA HIS A 145 -0.43 -3.91 6.07
C HIS A 145 0.92 -3.82 5.33
N ALA A 146 1.14 -2.76 4.54
CA ALA A 146 2.40 -2.57 3.82
C ALA A 146 3.59 -2.17 4.71
N LEU A 147 3.32 -1.58 5.89
CA LEU A 147 4.35 -1.12 6.83
C LEU A 147 4.53 -2.04 8.05
N ASP A 148 3.47 -2.74 8.45
CA ASP A 148 3.42 -3.69 9.57
C ASP A 148 3.93 -5.08 9.18
N GLN A 149 4.16 -5.33 7.89
CA GLN A 149 4.94 -6.50 7.49
C GLN A 149 6.39 -6.28 7.94
N PRO A 150 6.90 -7.03 8.95
CA PRO A 150 8.34 -7.19 9.04
C PRO A 150 8.78 -7.78 7.71
N HIS A 151 9.91 -7.30 7.19
CA HIS A 151 10.54 -7.88 6.02
C HIS A 151 10.59 -9.41 6.14
N ASN A 152 9.62 -10.12 5.56
CA ASN A 152 9.75 -11.52 5.18
C ASN A 152 10.57 -11.57 3.87
N HIS A 153 11.59 -10.72 3.80
CA HIS A 153 12.71 -10.87 2.89
C HIS A 153 13.65 -11.80 3.63
N GLU A 154 13.35 -13.08 3.46
CA GLU A 154 14.35 -14.11 3.21
C GLU A 154 15.63 -13.48 2.69
N PHE A 155 16.53 -13.11 3.61
CA PHE A 155 17.94 -13.02 3.30
C PHE A 155 18.35 -14.46 3.04
N GLU A 156 18.22 -14.84 1.78
CA GLU A 156 18.95 -15.89 1.09
C GLU A 156 20.28 -16.12 1.81
N GLN A 157 20.32 -17.13 2.69
CA GLN A 157 21.58 -17.61 3.22
C GLN A 157 22.31 -18.22 2.03
N PRO A 158 23.53 -17.75 1.68
CA PRO A 158 24.31 -18.43 0.67
C PRO A 158 24.52 -19.87 1.15
N PRO A 159 24.44 -20.87 0.24
CA PRO A 159 24.73 -22.25 0.61
C PRO A 159 26.12 -22.28 1.24
N GLN A 160 26.20 -22.78 2.47
CA GLN A 160 27.46 -22.99 3.15
C GLN A 160 28.27 -24.01 2.33
N GLU A 161 29.17 -23.51 1.47
CA GLU A 161 30.26 -24.30 0.90
C GLU A 161 31.11 -24.84 2.05
N THR A 162 30.75 -26.03 2.52
CA THR A 162 31.61 -26.84 3.36
C THR A 162 32.63 -27.51 2.44
N HIS A 163 33.78 -26.84 2.31
CA HIS A 163 34.96 -27.38 1.64
C HIS A 163 35.44 -28.69 2.30
N PRO A 164 36.12 -29.56 1.51
CA PRO A 164 36.34 -30.95 1.83
C PRO A 164 37.53 -31.15 2.77
N ARG A 165 37.58 -32.32 3.42
CA ARG A 165 38.81 -32.86 3.98
C ARG A 165 38.94 -34.33 3.66
#